data_AF-A0AA36B823-F1
#
_entry.id   AF-A0AA36B823-F1
#
_cell.length_a   1.000
_cell.length_b   1.000
_cell.length_c   1.000
_cell.angle_alpha   90.00
_cell.angle_beta   90.00
_cell.angle_gamma   90.00
#
_symmetry.space_group_name_H-M   'P 1'
#
loop_
_entity.id
_entity.type
_entity.pdbx_description
1 polymer ?
#
loop_
_entity_poly.entity_id
_entity_poly.type
_entity_poly.pdbx_seq_one_letter_code
_entity_poly.pdbx_strand_id
1 'polypeptide(L)'
;MYTHPFDTQFFNVCDKTYCMNRIYPTTLPFNKRVYIPRRTNDHMEAQFTIARTKLRQILGLYIKRQRQNKTDAQQLGIKPACGLQKLIQRTRNGEVICLPTDNSGRMSIDSLPNYIQAMQPHIANTKVTTVQAHDEREKVLNAHMMMWTIVLGPQKRTAKNFQAWNNDIPALYGLRKDHKVFTDPIAGPPTRPVCGANIASNYRISYFLSMIIRPIIRMSLDVCDSTEDLLSRISDCNKTCDLTGCIVGSIDVVSLYPSIDVDFAVEKCVEMINESQVEFCNVNTEELGLLLRLTYNNEYLVKHNLSSFCPQ
;
A
#
# COMPACT_ATOMS: atom_id res chain seq x y z
N MET A 1 -19.42 -26.26 6.96
CA MET A 1 -18.74 -25.82 5.73
C MET A 1 -17.45 -25.16 6.14
N TYR A 2 -16.31 -25.79 5.83
CA TYR A 2 -15.00 -25.16 6.00
C TYR A 2 -14.86 -24.12 4.87
N THR A 3 -14.81 -22.84 5.23
CA THR A 3 -14.38 -21.78 4.30
C THR A 3 -12.87 -21.88 4.12
N HIS A 4 -12.39 -21.84 2.88
CA HIS A 4 -10.96 -21.83 2.60
C HIS A 4 -10.32 -20.62 3.30
N PRO A 5 -9.09 -20.72 3.86
CA PRO A 5 -8.45 -19.60 4.55
C PRO A 5 -8.26 -18.35 3.68
N PHE A 6 -8.35 -18.51 2.36
CA PHE A 6 -8.26 -17.42 1.38
C PHE A 6 -9.59 -17.03 0.73
N ASP A 7 -10.71 -17.64 1.15
CA ASP A 7 -12.03 -17.18 0.73
C ASP A 7 -12.20 -15.74 1.23
N THR A 8 -12.57 -14.87 0.30
CA THR A 8 -13.00 -13.53 0.65
C THR A 8 -14.49 -13.41 0.34
N GLN A 9 -15.10 -12.34 0.81
CA GLN A 9 -16.49 -12.05 0.50
C GLN A 9 -16.80 -12.02 -1.01
N PHE A 10 -15.80 -11.73 -1.84
CA PHE A 10 -15.94 -11.51 -3.28
C PHE A 10 -15.15 -12.51 -4.12
N PHE A 11 -14.45 -13.45 -3.50
CA PHE A 11 -13.69 -14.51 -4.18
C PHE A 11 -13.86 -15.83 -3.45
N ASN A 12 -14.39 -16.83 -4.16
CA ASN A 12 -14.50 -18.20 -3.69
C ASN A 12 -13.38 -19.04 -4.33
N VAL A 13 -12.48 -19.57 -3.52
CA VAL A 13 -11.32 -20.35 -3.99
C VAL A 13 -11.75 -21.70 -4.55
N CYS A 14 -12.71 -22.37 -3.91
CA CYS A 14 -13.20 -23.69 -4.30
C CYS A 14 -13.94 -23.63 -5.64
N ASP A 15 -14.83 -22.65 -5.79
CA ASP A 15 -15.62 -22.47 -7.01
C ASP A 15 -14.86 -21.69 -8.09
N LYS A 16 -13.69 -21.12 -7.76
CA LYS A 16 -12.92 -20.20 -8.62
C LYS A 16 -13.76 -19.04 -9.17
N THR A 17 -14.68 -18.51 -8.37
CA THR A 17 -15.57 -17.43 -8.80
C THR A 17 -15.21 -16.09 -8.15
N TYR A 18 -15.16 -15.04 -8.97
CA TYR A 18 -14.92 -13.67 -8.55
C TYR A 18 -16.16 -12.80 -8.77
N CYS A 19 -16.82 -12.36 -7.70
CA CYS A 19 -18.03 -11.55 -7.78
C CYS A 19 -17.88 -10.21 -7.03
N MET A 20 -17.63 -9.12 -7.77
CA MET A 20 -17.45 -7.77 -7.21
C MET A 20 -18.72 -7.22 -6.54
N ASN A 21 -19.91 -7.68 -6.96
CA ASN A 21 -21.20 -7.28 -6.38
C ASN A 21 -21.37 -7.63 -4.89
N ARG A 22 -20.55 -8.56 -4.36
CA ARG A 22 -20.54 -8.96 -2.95
C ARG A 22 -19.76 -8.00 -2.06
N ILE A 23 -19.03 -7.04 -2.63
CA ILE A 23 -18.22 -6.09 -1.86
C ILE A 23 -19.09 -4.99 -1.28
N TYR A 24 -19.03 -4.85 0.03
CA TYR A 24 -19.74 -3.80 0.74
C TYR A 24 -18.88 -2.54 0.96
N PRO A 25 -19.51 -1.37 1.08
CA PRO A 25 -18.81 -0.12 1.40
C PRO A 25 -17.95 -0.18 2.67
N THR A 26 -18.34 -1.01 3.63
CA THR A 26 -17.68 -1.15 4.95
C THR A 26 -16.44 -2.03 4.92
N THR A 27 -16.22 -2.81 3.86
CA THR A 27 -15.00 -3.61 3.71
C THR A 27 -13.87 -2.83 3.03
N LEU A 28 -14.17 -1.64 2.50
CA LEU A 28 -13.19 -0.75 1.90
C LEU A 28 -12.53 0.14 2.95
N PRO A 29 -11.20 0.35 2.90
CA PRO A 29 -10.49 1.20 3.85
C PRO A 29 -10.81 2.70 3.69
N PHE A 30 -11.48 3.09 2.61
CA PHE A 30 -11.78 4.48 2.22
C PHE A 30 -13.28 4.75 2.08
N ASN A 31 -14.09 4.19 2.99
CA ASN A 31 -15.54 4.42 3.00
C ASN A 31 -15.87 5.91 3.21
N LYS A 32 -16.43 6.58 2.19
CA LYS A 32 -16.78 8.02 2.24
C LYS A 32 -17.94 8.32 3.20
N ARG A 33 -18.71 7.30 3.59
CA ARG A 33 -19.94 7.45 4.37
C ARG A 33 -19.81 6.76 5.73
N VAL A 34 -18.74 7.10 6.44
CA VAL A 34 -18.61 6.83 7.87
C VAL A 34 -19.22 8.02 8.60
N TYR A 35 -20.43 7.83 9.12
CA TYR A 35 -21.09 8.82 9.95
C TYR A 35 -20.81 8.48 11.40
N ILE A 36 -20.50 9.49 12.20
CA ILE A 36 -20.57 9.36 13.65
C ILE A 36 -22.05 9.04 13.96
N PRO A 37 -22.35 7.98 14.72
CA PRO A 37 -23.71 7.68 15.12
C PRO A 37 -24.31 8.93 15.77
N ARG A 38 -25.60 9.18 15.50
CA ARG A 38 -26.32 10.26 16.18
C ARG A 38 -26.25 10.00 17.69
N ARG A 39 -26.22 11.09 18.47
CA ARG A 39 -26.34 10.99 19.94
C ARG A 39 -27.50 10.07 20.28
N THR A 40 -27.20 9.09 21.12
CA THR A 40 -28.21 8.24 21.75
C THR A 40 -28.89 9.00 22.88
N ASN A 41 -29.64 8.31 23.75
CA ASN A 41 -30.20 8.96 24.94
C ASN A 41 -29.08 9.43 25.89
N ASP A 42 -29.34 10.47 26.67
CA ASP A 42 -28.32 11.09 27.54
C ASP A 42 -27.73 10.08 28.54
N HIS A 43 -28.54 9.09 28.94
CA HIS A 43 -28.09 8.01 29.82
C HIS A 43 -27.02 7.12 29.16
N MET A 44 -27.21 6.66 27.92
CA MET A 44 -26.20 5.87 27.20
C MET A 44 -24.96 6.71 26.85
N GLU A 45 -25.12 7.98 26.49
CA GLU A 45 -23.98 8.89 26.25
C GLU A 45 -23.13 9.09 27.52
N ALA A 46 -23.77 9.22 28.69
CA ALA A 46 -23.09 9.26 29.97
C ALA A 46 -22.33 7.94 30.23
N GLN A 47 -22.94 6.78 29.95
CA GLN A 47 -22.29 5.49 30.09
C GLN A 47 -21.07 5.34 29.15
N PHE A 48 -21.19 5.73 27.87
CA PHE A 48 -20.07 5.71 26.93
C PHE A 48 -18.94 6.63 27.37
N THR A 49 -19.27 7.80 27.93
CA THR A 49 -18.28 8.75 28.46
C THR A 49 -17.55 8.18 29.67
N ILE A 50 -18.28 7.55 30.60
CA ILE A 50 -17.71 6.87 31.77
C ILE A 50 -16.80 5.72 31.31
N ALA A 51 -17.26 4.87 30.39
CA ALA A 51 -16.50 3.75 29.85
C ALA A 51 -15.21 4.23 29.16
N ARG A 52 -15.31 5.26 28.31
CA ARG A 52 -14.14 5.87 27.65
C ARG A 52 -13.14 6.42 28.66
N THR A 53 -13.61 7.05 29.73
CA THR A 53 -12.76 7.60 30.78
C THR A 53 -12.05 6.50 31.56
N LYS A 54 -12.77 5.44 31.95
CA LYS A 54 -12.20 4.25 32.61
C LYS A 54 -11.16 3.57 31.72
N LEU A 55 -11.46 3.37 30.44
CA LEU A 55 -10.51 2.79 29.47
C LEU A 55 -9.25 3.64 29.34
N ARG A 56 -9.37 4.96 29.23
CA ARG A 56 -8.21 5.88 29.19
C ARG A 56 -7.40 5.83 30.48
N GLN A 57 -8.04 5.72 31.64
CA GLN A 57 -7.34 5.58 32.92
C GLN A 57 -6.58 4.25 32.99
N ILE A 58 -7.22 3.13 32.67
CA ILE A 58 -6.60 1.80 32.63
C ILE A 58 -5.44 1.78 31.65
N LEU A 59 -5.64 2.30 30.44
CA LEU A 59 -4.59 2.42 29.43
C LEU A 59 -3.44 3.31 29.93
N GLY A 60 -3.75 4.43 30.57
CA GLY A 60 -2.74 5.32 31.16
C GLY A 60 -1.93 4.64 32.26
N LEU A 61 -2.58 3.85 33.13
CA LEU A 61 -1.92 3.05 34.17
C LEU A 61 -1.08 1.92 33.55
N TYR A 62 -1.59 1.23 32.53
CA TYR A 62 -0.87 0.21 31.80
C TYR A 62 0.38 0.80 31.11
N ILE A 63 0.23 1.91 30.40
CA ILE A 63 1.34 2.64 29.78
C ILE A 63 2.35 3.08 30.83
N LYS A 64 1.91 3.64 31.97
CA LYS A 64 2.82 4.01 33.07
C LYS A 64 3.56 2.80 33.64
N ARG A 65 2.87 1.68 33.84
CA ARG A 65 3.47 0.44 34.37
C ARG A 65 4.45 -0.21 33.38
N GLN A 66 4.13 -0.21 32.08
CA GLN A 66 5.04 -0.67 31.02
C GLN A 66 6.22 0.28 30.83
N ARG A 67 6.00 1.60 30.94
CA ARG A 67 7.05 2.62 30.91
C ARG A 67 7.97 2.60 32.13
N GLN A 68 7.47 2.22 33.31
CA GLN A 68 8.32 1.95 34.48
C GLN A 68 9.26 0.75 34.23
N ASN A 69 8.85 -0.21 33.38
CA ASN A 69 9.69 -1.35 33.01
C ASN A 69 10.61 -1.07 31.81
N LYS A 70 10.35 -0.03 31.01
CA LYS A 70 11.24 0.49 29.94
C LYS A 70 10.96 1.97 29.69
N THR A 71 11.82 2.87 30.15
CA THR A 71 11.76 4.30 29.78
C THR A 71 13.10 4.79 29.27
N ASP A 72 13.26 4.73 27.95
CA ASP A 72 14.34 5.39 27.21
C ASP A 72 14.39 6.91 27.48
N ALA A 73 13.27 7.53 27.89
CA ALA A 73 13.21 8.95 28.22
C ALA A 73 13.60 9.31 29.67
N GLN A 74 13.58 8.35 30.62
CA GLN A 74 14.07 8.59 31.99
C GLN A 74 15.55 8.22 32.16
N GLN A 75 16.12 7.43 31.22
CA GLN A 75 17.56 7.21 31.12
C GLN A 75 18.31 8.38 30.49
N LEU A 76 17.61 9.23 29.73
CA LEU A 76 18.16 10.44 29.17
C LEU A 76 18.05 11.57 30.20
N GLY A 77 19.18 11.96 30.80
CA GLY A 77 19.22 13.07 31.76
C GLY A 77 18.67 14.41 31.20
N ILE A 78 18.71 15.46 32.01
CA ILE A 78 18.18 16.81 31.69
C ILE A 78 18.74 17.36 30.35
N LYS A 79 20.01 17.04 30.03
CA LYS A 79 20.71 17.51 28.83
C LYS A 79 20.09 16.99 27.51
N PRO A 80 19.87 15.67 27.33
CA PRO A 80 19.21 15.17 26.13
C PRO A 80 17.78 15.70 25.92
N ALA A 81 17.01 15.96 26.99
CA ALA A 81 15.66 16.52 26.86
C ALA A 81 15.69 17.96 26.29
N CYS A 82 16.63 18.78 26.74
CA CYS A 82 16.86 20.12 26.18
C CYS A 82 17.36 20.05 24.73
N GLY A 83 18.24 19.09 24.41
CA GLY A 83 18.71 18.84 23.04
C GLY A 83 17.58 18.45 22.09
N LEU A 84 16.66 17.60 22.54
CA LEU A 84 15.49 17.18 21.76
C LEU A 84 14.54 18.36 21.49
N GLN A 85 14.26 19.20 22.48
CA GLN A 85 13.44 20.40 22.29
C GLN A 85 14.07 21.37 21.29
N LYS A 86 15.39 21.56 21.36
CA LYS A 86 16.12 22.37 20.37
C LYS A 86 16.03 21.76 18.97
N LEU A 87 16.20 20.44 18.82
CA LEU A 87 16.04 19.78 17.52
C LEU A 87 14.62 19.95 16.97
N ILE A 88 13.59 19.76 17.80
CA ILE A 88 12.19 20.00 17.40
C ILE A 88 12.00 21.44 16.93
N GLN A 89 12.58 22.41 17.63
CA GLN A 89 12.48 23.83 17.25
C GLN A 89 13.21 24.09 15.92
N ARG A 90 14.41 23.55 15.72
CA ARG A 90 15.16 23.67 14.47
C ARG A 90 14.47 23.00 13.29
N THR A 91 13.79 21.87 13.51
CA THR A 91 12.94 21.23 12.49
C THR A 91 11.74 22.10 12.15
N ARG A 92 11.09 22.72 13.15
CA ARG A 92 9.97 23.67 12.92
C ARG A 92 10.42 24.92 12.16
N ASN A 93 11.64 25.39 12.42
CA ASN A 93 12.24 26.52 11.72
C ASN A 93 12.72 26.15 10.29
N GLY A 94 12.68 24.87 9.91
CA GLY A 94 13.15 24.40 8.59
C GLY A 94 14.67 24.33 8.44
N GLU A 95 15.43 24.43 9.53
CA GLU A 95 16.91 24.39 9.49
C GLU A 95 17.46 22.98 9.27
N VAL A 96 16.78 21.98 9.86
CA VAL A 96 17.19 20.59 9.86
C VAL A 96 16.02 19.66 9.57
N ILE A 97 16.31 18.55 8.90
CA ILE A 97 15.37 17.48 8.62
C ILE A 97 15.74 16.29 9.50
N CYS A 98 14.76 15.80 10.25
CA CYS A 98 14.90 14.63 11.11
C CYS A 98 14.01 13.52 10.55
N LEU A 99 14.62 12.45 10.06
CA LEU A 99 13.93 11.30 9.48
C LEU A 99 14.51 10.00 10.02
N PRO A 100 13.73 8.91 10.10
CA PRO A 100 14.28 7.59 10.36
C PRO A 100 15.24 7.17 9.23
N THR A 101 16.22 6.34 9.54
CA THR A 101 17.04 5.64 8.56
C THR A 101 16.26 4.49 7.96
N ASP A 102 16.66 4.09 6.75
CA ASP A 102 15.94 3.15 5.91
C ASP A 102 15.75 1.75 6.55
N ASN A 103 16.82 1.13 7.07
CA ASN A 103 16.77 -0.23 7.60
C ASN A 103 16.76 -0.29 9.13
N SER A 104 17.56 0.53 9.80
CA SER A 104 17.71 0.44 11.26
C SER A 104 16.63 1.20 12.04
N GLY A 105 15.86 2.08 11.37
CA GLY A 105 14.87 2.95 12.01
C GLY A 105 15.47 3.95 13.00
N ARG A 106 16.81 4.10 13.02
CA ARG A 106 17.51 5.10 13.84
C ARG A 106 17.23 6.50 13.32
N MET A 107 17.46 7.52 14.14
CA MET A 107 17.22 8.90 13.74
C MET A 107 18.40 9.44 12.94
N SER A 108 18.14 9.91 11.72
CA SER A 108 19.05 10.71 10.91
C SER A 108 18.70 12.19 11.04
N ILE A 109 19.72 13.04 11.15
CA ILE A 109 19.58 14.49 11.23
C ILE A 109 20.44 15.09 10.12
N ASP A 110 19.79 15.76 9.18
CA ASP A 110 20.43 16.42 8.05
C ASP A 110 20.19 17.93 8.10
N SER A 111 21.17 18.72 7.67
CA SER A 111 20.91 20.11 7.29
C SER A 111 20.06 20.14 6.02
N LEU A 112 19.18 21.13 5.90
CA LEU A 112 18.32 21.25 4.71
C LEU A 112 19.12 21.25 3.38
N PRO A 113 20.24 22.00 3.24
CA PRO A 113 21.02 21.98 2.00
C PRO A 113 21.62 20.61 1.67
N ASN A 114 22.16 19.90 2.68
CA ASN A 114 22.74 18.57 2.49
C ASN A 114 21.67 17.57 2.05
N TYR A 115 20.49 17.64 2.65
CA TYR A 115 19.35 16.81 2.28
C TYR A 115 18.90 17.05 0.84
N ILE A 116 18.78 18.33 0.43
CA ILE A 116 18.41 18.69 -0.95
C ILE A 116 19.45 18.14 -1.93
N GLN A 117 20.74 18.30 -1.64
CA GLN A 117 21.83 17.78 -2.46
C GLN A 117 21.78 16.26 -2.58
N ALA A 118 21.56 15.56 -1.46
CA ALA A 118 21.43 14.11 -1.43
C ALA A 118 20.19 13.59 -2.17
N MET A 119 19.16 14.41 -2.33
CA MET A 119 17.95 14.08 -3.09
C MET A 119 18.03 14.44 -4.57
N GLN A 120 18.97 15.30 -5.00
CA GLN A 120 19.11 15.72 -6.41
C GLN A 120 19.21 14.55 -7.40
N PRO A 121 19.98 13.48 -7.16
CA PRO A 121 20.09 12.37 -8.10
C PRO A 121 18.74 11.70 -8.42
N HIS A 122 17.79 11.76 -7.49
CA HIS A 122 16.45 11.16 -7.64
C HIS A 122 15.44 12.08 -8.34
N ILE A 123 15.74 13.39 -8.42
CA ILE A 123 14.82 14.42 -8.95
C ILE A 123 15.29 14.95 -10.30
N ALA A 124 16.59 14.91 -10.60
CA ALA A 124 17.20 15.58 -11.75
C ALA A 124 16.54 15.25 -13.11
N ASN A 125 16.08 14.01 -13.30
CA ASN A 125 15.46 13.56 -14.55
C ASN A 125 13.92 13.61 -14.54
N THR A 126 13.32 14.26 -13.54
CA THR A 126 11.86 14.29 -13.40
C THR A 126 11.24 15.45 -14.18
N LYS A 127 10.10 15.19 -14.81
CA LYS A 127 9.35 16.20 -15.57
C LYS A 127 8.56 17.10 -14.62
N VAL A 128 8.82 18.40 -14.66
CA VAL A 128 8.00 19.41 -13.97
C VAL A 128 6.59 19.39 -14.56
N THR A 129 5.59 19.28 -13.70
CA THR A 129 4.17 19.23 -14.06
C THR A 129 3.40 20.31 -13.31
N THR A 130 2.31 20.80 -13.89
CA THR A 130 1.43 21.82 -13.27
C THR A 130 0.32 21.18 -12.43
N VAL A 131 -0.28 21.96 -11.52
CA VAL A 131 -1.46 21.53 -10.74
C VAL A 131 -2.63 21.19 -11.66
N GLN A 132 -2.84 21.95 -12.72
CA GLN A 132 -3.90 21.67 -13.69
C GLN A 132 -3.73 20.30 -14.36
N ALA A 133 -2.51 19.94 -14.76
CA ALA A 133 -2.23 18.62 -15.35
C ALA A 133 -2.41 17.49 -14.31
N HIS A 134 -2.19 17.76 -13.03
CA HIS A 134 -2.52 16.82 -11.95
C HIS A 134 -4.04 16.59 -11.86
N ASP A 135 -4.83 17.65 -11.88
CA ASP A 135 -6.30 17.57 -11.79
C ASP A 135 -6.91 16.87 -13.02
N GLU A 136 -6.35 17.11 -14.20
CA GLU A 136 -6.74 16.41 -15.43
C GLU A 136 -6.45 14.91 -15.33
N ARG A 137 -5.28 14.51 -14.79
CA ARG A 137 -4.96 13.09 -14.56
C ARG A 137 -5.90 12.45 -13.54
N GLU A 138 -6.26 13.17 -12.47
CA GLU A 138 -7.25 12.68 -11.50
C GLU A 138 -8.60 12.39 -12.17
N LYS A 139 -9.07 13.27 -13.05
CA LYS A 139 -10.30 13.05 -13.83
C LYS A 139 -10.21 11.81 -14.70
N VAL A 140 -9.09 11.63 -15.41
CA VAL A 140 -8.87 10.45 -16.27
C VAL A 140 -8.86 9.16 -15.45
N LEU A 141 -8.15 9.12 -14.30
CA LEU A 141 -8.11 7.96 -13.43
C LEU A 141 -9.49 7.62 -12.85
N ASN A 142 -10.26 8.63 -12.45
CA ASN A 142 -11.64 8.44 -12.00
C ASN A 142 -12.55 7.92 -13.11
N ALA A 143 -12.37 8.38 -14.35
CA ALA A 143 -13.12 7.88 -15.50
C ALA A 143 -12.83 6.39 -15.73
N HIS A 144 -11.55 5.98 -15.72
CA HIS A 144 -11.17 4.56 -15.82
C HIS A 144 -11.76 3.73 -14.67
N MET A 145 -11.67 4.24 -13.44
CA MET A 145 -12.26 3.58 -12.28
C MET A 145 -13.78 3.43 -12.42
N MET A 146 -14.47 4.44 -12.96
CA MET A 146 -15.90 4.36 -13.24
C MET A 146 -16.23 3.28 -14.26
N MET A 147 -15.51 3.23 -15.37
CA MET A 147 -15.67 2.16 -16.37
C MET A 147 -15.48 0.78 -15.73
N TRP A 148 -14.44 0.60 -14.92
CA TRP A 148 -14.22 -0.66 -14.19
C TRP A 148 -15.38 -1.02 -13.24
N THR A 149 -16.00 -0.05 -12.57
CA THR A 149 -17.20 -0.33 -11.77
C THR A 149 -18.42 -0.67 -12.62
N ILE A 150 -18.53 -0.18 -13.85
CA ILE A 150 -19.60 -0.57 -14.76
C ILE A 150 -19.35 -2.00 -15.25
N VAL A 151 -18.11 -2.31 -15.65
CA VAL A 151 -17.69 -3.63 -16.14
C VAL A 151 -17.92 -4.74 -15.10
N LEU A 152 -17.48 -4.55 -13.85
CA LEU A 152 -17.59 -5.60 -12.81
C LEU A 152 -18.84 -5.50 -11.92
N GLY A 153 -19.63 -4.44 -12.08
CA GLY A 153 -20.93 -4.27 -11.41
C GLY A 153 -20.94 -4.40 -9.87
N PRO A 154 -20.08 -3.72 -9.10
CA PRO A 154 -20.27 -3.63 -7.65
C PRO A 154 -21.56 -2.85 -7.34
N GLN A 155 -22.05 -2.98 -6.11
CA GLN A 155 -23.21 -2.20 -5.66
C GLN A 155 -22.97 -0.69 -5.85
N LYS A 156 -24.01 0.06 -6.23
CA LYS A 156 -23.93 1.51 -6.50
C LYS A 156 -23.22 2.31 -5.40
N ARG A 157 -23.42 1.92 -4.13
CA ARG A 157 -22.76 2.57 -2.98
C ARG A 157 -21.27 2.26 -2.90
N THR A 158 -20.88 1.03 -3.20
CA THR A 158 -19.48 0.58 -3.27
C THR A 158 -18.77 1.24 -4.44
N ALA A 159 -19.40 1.32 -5.62
CA ALA A 159 -18.85 1.99 -6.80
C ALA A 159 -18.43 3.45 -6.50
N LYS A 160 -19.29 4.22 -5.81
CA LYS A 160 -18.99 5.61 -5.40
C LYS A 160 -17.78 5.74 -4.45
N ASN A 161 -17.45 4.70 -3.69
CA ASN A 161 -16.29 4.69 -2.82
C ASN A 161 -14.98 4.48 -3.59
N PHE A 162 -15.00 3.94 -4.81
CA PHE A 162 -13.77 3.79 -5.60
C PHE A 162 -13.31 5.09 -6.29
N GLN A 163 -14.15 6.11 -6.39
CA GLN A 163 -13.75 7.40 -6.96
C GLN A 163 -12.95 8.26 -5.96
N ALA A 164 -11.79 8.79 -6.34
CA ALA A 164 -10.95 9.65 -5.49
C ALA A 164 -10.99 11.10 -6.00
N TRP A 165 -11.42 12.06 -5.18
CA TRP A 165 -11.48 13.47 -5.58
C TRP A 165 -10.66 14.35 -4.66
N ASN A 166 -10.06 15.40 -5.21
CA ASN A 166 -9.26 16.40 -4.50
C ASN A 166 -8.10 15.74 -3.73
N ASN A 167 -7.38 14.85 -4.39
CA ASN A 167 -6.23 14.18 -3.78
C ASN A 167 -5.02 15.13 -3.74
N ASP A 168 -4.25 15.05 -2.66
CA ASP A 168 -3.02 15.82 -2.53
C ASP A 168 -1.88 15.22 -3.36
N ILE A 169 -0.92 16.06 -3.74
CA ILE A 169 0.31 15.61 -4.40
C ILE A 169 1.16 14.85 -3.36
N PRO A 170 1.51 13.57 -3.60
CA PRO A 170 2.25 12.78 -2.64
C PRO A 170 3.67 13.34 -2.45
N ALA A 171 4.07 13.52 -1.20
CA ALA A 171 5.41 14.01 -0.87
C ALA A 171 6.47 12.92 -1.14
N LEU A 172 7.57 13.33 -1.77
CA LEU A 172 8.78 12.54 -1.92
C LEU A 172 9.75 12.87 -0.77
N TYR A 173 10.23 11.86 -0.06
CA TYR A 173 11.24 12.02 0.99
C TYR A 173 12.35 10.96 0.88
N GLY A 174 13.53 11.27 1.39
CA GLY A 174 14.72 10.42 1.34
C GLY A 174 15.08 9.86 2.69
N LEU A 175 15.21 8.54 2.80
CA LEU A 175 15.71 7.87 3.99
C LEU A 175 17.19 7.54 3.84
N ARG A 176 18.02 7.87 4.83
CA ARG A 176 19.46 7.59 4.79
C ARG A 176 19.73 6.08 4.94
N LYS A 177 20.57 5.53 4.06
CA LYS A 177 21.00 4.13 4.05
C LYS A 177 22.23 3.94 4.93
N ASP A 178 22.04 4.01 6.24
CA ASP A 178 23.09 3.91 7.25
C ASP A 178 23.89 2.59 7.26
N HIS A 179 23.39 1.55 6.61
CA HIS A 179 24.08 0.28 6.39
C HIS A 179 25.01 0.28 5.17
N LYS A 180 25.06 1.36 4.39
CA LYS A 180 25.97 1.51 3.25
C LYS A 180 27.20 2.31 3.68
N VAL A 181 28.37 1.86 3.24
CA VAL A 181 29.64 2.54 3.50
C VAL A 181 29.65 3.89 2.79
N PHE A 182 30.10 4.93 3.49
CA PHE A 182 30.29 6.27 2.95
C PHE A 182 31.64 6.82 3.41
N THR A 183 32.25 7.64 2.55
CA THR A 183 33.59 8.20 2.77
C THR A 183 33.55 9.62 3.30
N ASP A 184 32.54 10.40 2.90
CA ASP A 184 32.37 11.79 3.32
C ASP A 184 31.37 11.88 4.51
N PRO A 185 31.84 12.25 5.71
CA PRO A 185 30.97 12.45 6.88
C PRO A 185 29.95 13.57 6.72
N ILE A 186 30.19 14.53 5.82
CA ILE A 186 29.30 15.69 5.59
C ILE A 186 28.17 15.29 4.65
N ALA A 187 28.48 14.72 3.48
CA ALA A 187 27.46 14.21 2.57
C ALA A 187 26.63 13.06 3.20
N GLY A 188 27.29 12.25 4.02
CA GLY A 188 26.69 11.11 4.70
C GLY A 188 26.35 9.95 3.75
N PRO A 189 25.64 8.93 4.25
CA PRO A 189 25.24 7.79 3.43
C PRO A 189 24.21 8.17 2.36
N PRO A 190 24.12 7.40 1.26
CA PRO A 190 23.15 7.66 0.20
C PRO A 190 21.70 7.55 0.70
N THR A 191 20.78 8.19 -0.01
CA THR A 191 19.34 8.21 0.30
C THR A 191 18.58 7.15 -0.50
N ARG A 192 17.51 6.58 0.09
CA ARG A 192 16.45 5.85 -0.60
C ARG A 192 15.25 6.79 -0.76
N PRO A 193 14.81 7.11 -1.99
CA PRO A 193 13.62 7.91 -2.20
C PRO A 193 12.37 7.07 -1.89
N VAL A 194 11.43 7.66 -1.17
CA VAL A 194 10.13 7.08 -0.82
C VAL A 194 9.05 8.11 -1.11
N CYS A 195 8.02 7.69 -1.85
CA CYS A 195 6.89 8.54 -2.19
C CYS A 195 5.65 8.09 -1.38
N GLY A 196 5.03 9.02 -0.65
CA GLY A 196 3.81 8.78 0.12
C GLY A 196 2.57 8.63 -0.77
N ALA A 197 2.51 7.59 -1.60
CA ALA A 197 1.43 7.41 -2.58
C ALA A 197 0.05 7.08 -1.98
N ASN A 198 -0.07 7.00 -0.65
CA ASN A 198 -1.35 6.76 0.04
C ASN A 198 -2.36 7.91 -0.12
N ILE A 199 -1.90 9.09 -0.50
CA ILE A 199 -2.74 10.25 -0.80
C ILE A 199 -2.84 10.55 -2.31
N ALA A 200 -2.18 9.77 -3.17
CA ALA A 200 -2.10 10.03 -4.60
C ALA A 200 -3.36 9.55 -5.34
N SER A 201 -3.81 10.26 -6.39
CA SER A 201 -5.06 9.97 -7.11
C SER A 201 -5.22 8.53 -7.62
N ASN A 202 -4.13 7.78 -7.82
CA ASN A 202 -4.15 6.38 -8.25
C ASN A 202 -4.38 5.35 -7.12
N TYR A 203 -4.40 5.72 -5.83
CA TYR A 203 -4.44 4.73 -4.75
C TYR A 203 -5.69 3.83 -4.79
N ARG A 204 -6.86 4.36 -5.19
CA ARG A 204 -8.11 3.59 -5.23
C ARG A 204 -8.17 2.60 -6.38
N ILE A 205 -7.68 2.99 -7.56
CA ILE A 205 -7.59 2.08 -8.71
C ILE A 205 -6.52 1.01 -8.46
N SER A 206 -5.39 1.36 -7.85
CA SER A 206 -4.38 0.38 -7.43
C SER A 206 -4.94 -0.62 -6.41
N TYR A 207 -5.73 -0.15 -5.44
CA TYR A 207 -6.42 -1.03 -4.50
C TYR A 207 -7.41 -1.96 -5.21
N PHE A 208 -8.23 -1.41 -6.12
CA PHE A 208 -9.18 -2.19 -6.91
C PHE A 208 -8.49 -3.28 -7.74
N LEU A 209 -7.43 -2.95 -8.47
CA LEU A 209 -6.65 -3.93 -9.23
C LEU A 209 -6.02 -4.98 -8.32
N SER A 210 -5.51 -4.57 -7.15
CA SER A 210 -5.01 -5.54 -6.16
C SER A 210 -6.12 -6.45 -5.63
N MET A 211 -7.38 -6.02 -5.55
CA MET A 211 -8.49 -6.90 -5.16
C MET A 211 -8.77 -7.97 -6.20
N ILE A 212 -8.43 -7.75 -7.47
CA ILE A 212 -8.60 -8.72 -8.56
C ILE A 212 -7.40 -9.68 -8.60
N ILE A 213 -6.18 -9.14 -8.60
CA ILE A 213 -4.97 -9.92 -8.84
C ILE A 213 -4.54 -10.72 -7.60
N ARG A 214 -4.66 -10.16 -6.39
CA ARG A 214 -4.14 -10.81 -5.17
C ARG A 214 -4.78 -12.17 -4.87
N PRO A 215 -6.11 -12.36 -4.98
CA PRO A 215 -6.71 -13.68 -4.78
C PRO A 215 -6.19 -14.72 -5.77
N ILE A 216 -5.95 -14.32 -7.02
CA ILE A 216 -5.38 -15.18 -8.07
C ILE A 216 -3.95 -15.59 -7.72
N ILE A 217 -3.11 -14.63 -7.31
CA ILE A 217 -1.74 -14.91 -6.85
C ILE A 217 -1.76 -15.91 -5.69
N ARG A 218 -2.69 -15.77 -4.74
CA ARG A 218 -2.78 -16.67 -3.57
C ARG A 218 -3.18 -18.11 -3.90
N MET A 219 -3.70 -18.37 -5.09
CA MET A 219 -3.93 -19.74 -5.56
C MET A 219 -2.62 -20.44 -5.97
N SER A 220 -1.56 -19.69 -6.25
CA SER A 220 -0.25 -20.27 -6.58
C SER A 220 0.46 -20.78 -5.32
N LEU A 221 1.02 -21.98 -5.38
CA LEU A 221 1.65 -22.66 -4.23
C LEU A 221 2.98 -22.02 -3.80
N ASP A 222 3.59 -21.23 -4.69
CA ASP A 222 4.96 -20.72 -4.56
C ASP A 222 5.04 -19.38 -3.81
N VAL A 223 3.92 -18.82 -3.38
CA VAL A 223 3.86 -17.53 -2.66
C VAL A 223 3.59 -17.77 -1.18
N CYS A 224 4.47 -17.22 -0.33
CA CYS A 224 4.23 -17.13 1.10
C CYS A 224 3.60 -15.78 1.43
N ASP A 225 2.47 -15.79 2.15
CA ASP A 225 1.73 -14.55 2.48
C ASP A 225 2.36 -13.78 3.67
N SER A 226 3.15 -14.47 4.51
CA SER A 226 3.76 -13.89 5.70
C SER A 226 5.03 -14.61 6.15
N THR A 227 5.81 -13.97 7.01
CA THR A 227 6.96 -14.60 7.69
C THR A 227 6.54 -15.81 8.51
N GLU A 228 5.36 -15.79 9.12
CA GLU A 228 4.84 -16.90 9.93
C GLU A 228 4.51 -18.12 9.05
N ASP A 229 3.86 -17.90 7.90
CA ASP A 229 3.59 -18.95 6.90
C ASP A 229 4.91 -19.58 6.41
N LEU A 230 5.90 -18.75 6.08
CA LEU A 230 7.23 -19.23 5.69
C LEU A 230 7.89 -20.08 6.79
N LEU A 231 7.88 -19.62 8.04
CA LEU A 231 8.45 -20.35 9.18
C LEU A 231 7.72 -21.66 9.44
N SER A 232 6.40 -21.69 9.29
CA SER A 232 5.61 -22.92 9.40
C SER A 232 6.02 -23.93 8.33
N ARG A 233 6.10 -23.51 7.06
CA ARG A 233 6.52 -24.39 5.96
C ARG A 233 7.94 -24.92 6.12
N ILE A 234 8.87 -24.08 6.59
CA ILE A 234 10.24 -24.53 6.92
C ILE A 234 10.20 -25.56 8.05
N SER A 235 9.42 -25.31 9.11
CA SER A 235 9.27 -26.23 10.24
C SER A 235 8.68 -27.59 9.82
N ASP A 236 7.70 -27.58 8.91
CA ASP A 236 7.09 -28.79 8.38
C ASP A 236 8.05 -29.55 7.46
N CYS A 237 8.77 -28.84 6.59
CA CYS A 237 9.84 -29.41 5.76
C CYS A 237 10.92 -30.09 6.62
N ASN A 238 11.35 -29.43 7.70
CA ASN A 238 12.33 -29.98 8.64
C ASN A 238 11.87 -31.28 9.34
N LYS A 239 10.57 -31.53 9.43
CA LYS A 239 10.02 -32.75 10.05
C LYS A 239 9.74 -33.87 9.05
N THR A 240 9.40 -33.50 7.81
CA THR A 240 8.81 -34.42 6.83
C THR A 240 9.73 -34.76 5.66
N CYS A 241 10.70 -33.90 5.36
CA CYS A 241 11.61 -34.07 4.23
C CYS A 241 12.95 -34.69 4.68
N ASP A 242 13.54 -35.51 3.82
CA ASP A 242 14.95 -35.89 3.96
C ASP A 242 15.82 -34.70 3.55
N LEU A 243 16.49 -34.10 4.54
CA LEU A 243 17.35 -32.94 4.34
C LEU A 243 18.81 -33.32 4.09
N THR A 244 19.12 -34.61 3.96
CA THR A 244 20.50 -35.07 3.72
C THR A 244 21.01 -34.50 2.40
N GLY A 245 22.08 -33.69 2.45
CA GLY A 245 22.65 -33.03 1.27
C GLY A 245 21.93 -31.75 0.84
N CYS A 246 20.93 -31.26 1.60
CA CYS A 246 20.26 -30.01 1.32
C CYS A 246 21.19 -28.80 1.56
N ILE A 247 21.18 -27.85 0.63
CA ILE A 247 21.90 -26.58 0.74
C ILE A 247 20.88 -25.46 0.88
N VAL A 248 21.02 -24.66 1.95
CA VAL A 248 20.20 -23.48 2.16
C VAL A 248 20.90 -22.27 1.55
N GLY A 249 20.20 -21.58 0.65
CA GLY A 249 20.65 -20.34 0.03
C GLY A 249 19.70 -19.19 0.30
N SER A 250 20.20 -17.96 0.18
CA SER A 250 19.38 -16.75 0.15
C SER A 250 19.82 -15.86 -1.01
N ILE A 251 18.87 -15.19 -1.64
CA ILE A 251 19.10 -14.27 -2.75
C ILE A 251 18.48 -12.93 -2.36
N ASP A 252 19.28 -11.87 -2.42
CA ASP A 252 18.80 -10.50 -2.22
C ASP A 252 18.66 -9.81 -3.58
N VAL A 253 17.46 -9.33 -3.89
CA VAL A 253 17.18 -8.64 -5.15
C VAL A 253 17.46 -7.15 -4.97
N VAL A 254 18.43 -6.64 -5.71
CA VAL A 254 18.79 -5.23 -5.68
C VAL A 254 17.78 -4.41 -6.46
N SER A 255 17.21 -3.39 -5.82
CA SER A 255 16.32 -2.40 -6.48
C SER A 255 15.13 -3.02 -7.21
N LEU A 256 14.45 -3.99 -6.59
CA LEU A 256 13.31 -4.70 -7.18
C LEU A 256 12.31 -3.75 -7.87
N TYR A 257 11.70 -2.82 -7.14
CA TYR A 257 10.63 -1.97 -7.70
C TYR A 257 11.05 -1.14 -8.93
N PRO A 258 12.19 -0.41 -8.93
CA PRO A 258 12.67 0.28 -10.13
C PRO A 258 13.08 -0.64 -11.29
N SER A 259 13.41 -1.90 -11.01
CA SER A 259 13.92 -2.86 -12.00
C SER A 259 12.85 -3.80 -12.57
N ILE A 260 11.58 -3.63 -12.21
CA ILE A 260 10.48 -4.40 -12.80
C ILE A 260 10.33 -4.00 -14.27
N ASP A 261 10.50 -4.96 -15.17
CA ASP A 261 10.03 -4.86 -16.54
C ASP A 261 8.50 -4.91 -16.55
N VAL A 262 7.87 -3.79 -16.88
CA VAL A 262 6.41 -3.62 -16.82
C VAL A 262 5.72 -4.50 -17.86
N ASP A 263 6.29 -4.62 -19.06
CA ASP A 263 5.67 -5.39 -20.15
C ASP A 263 5.71 -6.88 -19.81
N PHE A 264 6.87 -7.36 -19.33
CA PHE A 264 7.00 -8.74 -18.86
C PHE A 264 6.08 -9.03 -17.66
N ALA A 265 5.97 -8.09 -16.70
CA ALA A 265 5.07 -8.25 -15.55
C ALA A 265 3.60 -8.33 -15.97
N VAL A 266 3.18 -7.54 -16.96
CA VAL A 266 1.83 -7.60 -17.54
C VAL A 266 1.58 -8.95 -18.20
N GLU A 267 2.53 -9.45 -19.01
CA GLU A 267 2.44 -10.77 -19.65
C GLU A 267 2.25 -11.87 -18.60
N LYS A 268 3.05 -11.88 -17.53
CA LYS A 268 2.91 -12.84 -16.43
C LYS A 268 1.59 -12.72 -15.68
N CYS A 269 1.07 -11.50 -15.49
CA CYS A 269 -0.26 -11.34 -14.89
C CYS A 269 -1.36 -11.94 -15.78
N VAL A 270 -1.27 -11.78 -17.09
CA VAL A 270 -2.22 -12.37 -18.04
C VAL A 270 -2.14 -13.90 -18.03
N GLU A 271 -0.94 -14.47 -18.06
CA GLU A 271 -0.73 -15.92 -17.91
C GLU A 271 -1.38 -16.45 -16.64
N MET A 272 -1.09 -15.82 -15.49
CA MET A 272 -1.66 -16.23 -14.20
C MET A 272 -3.18 -16.17 -14.17
N ILE A 273 -3.80 -15.12 -14.74
CA ILE A 273 -5.25 -15.01 -14.81
C ILE A 273 -5.83 -16.15 -15.67
N ASN A 274 -5.23 -16.42 -16.84
CA ASN A 274 -5.70 -17.48 -17.74
C ASN A 274 -5.56 -18.89 -17.11
N GLU A 275 -4.42 -19.16 -16.46
CA GLU A 275 -4.15 -20.45 -15.80
C GLU A 275 -5.02 -20.66 -14.56
N SER A 276 -5.40 -19.59 -13.86
CA SER A 276 -6.23 -19.68 -12.66
C SER A 276 -7.61 -20.26 -12.94
N GLN A 277 -8.12 -20.10 -14.17
CA GLN A 277 -9.49 -20.46 -14.58
C GLN A 277 -10.55 -19.77 -13.70
N VAL A 278 -10.28 -18.55 -13.23
CA VAL A 278 -11.22 -17.79 -12.44
C VAL A 278 -12.34 -17.24 -13.33
N GLU A 279 -13.59 -17.51 -12.94
CA GLU A 279 -14.76 -16.97 -13.60
C GLU A 279 -15.21 -15.67 -12.92
N PHE A 280 -15.29 -14.59 -13.71
CA PHE A 280 -15.76 -13.29 -13.24
C PHE A 280 -17.28 -13.19 -13.38
N CYS A 281 -17.98 -12.94 -12.27
CA CYS A 281 -19.43 -12.86 -12.23
C CYS A 281 -19.92 -11.50 -12.76
N ASN A 282 -21.01 -11.52 -13.55
CA ASN A 282 -21.73 -10.32 -14.01
C ASN A 282 -20.85 -9.31 -14.75
N VAL A 283 -19.89 -9.78 -15.55
CA VAL A 283 -19.06 -8.90 -16.38
C VAL A 283 -19.91 -8.32 -17.50
N ASN A 284 -19.97 -6.99 -17.59
CA ASN A 284 -20.53 -6.30 -18.75
C ASN A 284 -19.48 -6.29 -19.87
N THR A 285 -19.63 -7.21 -20.83
CA THR A 285 -18.70 -7.41 -21.94
C THR A 285 -18.71 -6.27 -22.95
N GLU A 286 -19.86 -5.62 -23.18
CA GLU A 286 -19.96 -4.46 -24.08
C GLU A 286 -19.14 -3.27 -23.54
N GLU A 287 -19.31 -2.98 -22.25
CA GLU A 287 -18.57 -1.90 -21.56
C GLU A 287 -17.09 -2.22 -21.42
N LEU A 288 -16.73 -3.50 -21.29
CA LEU A 288 -15.33 -3.94 -21.33
C LEU A 288 -14.72 -3.69 -22.71
N GLY A 289 -15.44 -4.01 -23.79
CA GLY A 289 -15.04 -3.70 -25.15
C GLY A 289 -14.83 -2.20 -25.39
N LEU A 290 -15.74 -1.36 -24.88
CA LEU A 290 -15.61 0.10 -24.92
C LEU A 290 -14.36 0.58 -24.15
N LEU A 291 -14.13 0.05 -22.95
CA LEU A 291 -12.96 0.40 -22.15
C LEU A 291 -11.65 0.05 -22.89
N LEU A 292 -11.58 -1.13 -23.51
CA LEU A 292 -10.42 -1.53 -24.31
C LEU A 292 -10.18 -0.56 -25.48
N ARG A 293 -11.24 -0.19 -26.20
CA ARG A 293 -11.16 0.75 -27.34
C ARG A 293 -10.74 2.16 -26.95
N LEU A 294 -11.14 2.63 -25.76
CA LEU A 294 -10.77 3.94 -25.24
C LEU A 294 -9.35 3.98 -24.66
N THR A 295 -8.86 2.84 -24.17
CA THR A 295 -7.56 2.74 -23.50
C THR A 295 -6.42 2.49 -24.47
N TYR A 296 -6.63 1.62 -25.46
CA TYR A 296 -5.59 1.16 -26.38
C TYR A 296 -5.84 1.60 -27.82
N ASN A 297 -4.75 1.80 -28.57
CA ASN A 297 -4.83 2.08 -29.99
C ASN A 297 -5.16 0.80 -30.79
N ASN A 298 -5.59 0.98 -32.05
CA ASN A 298 -5.99 -0.14 -32.91
C ASN A 298 -4.86 -1.13 -33.18
N GLU A 299 -3.62 -0.64 -33.32
CA GLU A 299 -2.46 -1.51 -33.54
C GLU A 299 -2.25 -2.48 -32.39
N TYR A 300 -2.33 -2.00 -31.14
CA TYR A 300 -2.24 -2.83 -29.95
C TYR A 300 -3.39 -3.85 -29.88
N LEU A 301 -4.62 -3.41 -30.16
CA LEU A 301 -5.81 -4.27 -30.13
C LEU A 301 -5.73 -5.39 -31.17
N VAL A 302 -5.25 -5.10 -32.38
CA VAL A 302 -5.07 -6.11 -33.44
C VAL A 302 -3.94 -7.06 -33.09
N LYS A 303 -2.80 -6.54 -32.62
CA LYS A 303 -1.63 -7.36 -32.24
C LYS A 303 -1.98 -8.42 -31.18
N HIS A 304 -2.89 -8.10 -30.25
CA HIS A 304 -3.29 -8.97 -29.15
C HIS A 304 -4.64 -9.68 -29.39
N ASN A 305 -5.19 -9.66 -30.60
CA ASN A 305 -6.49 -10.27 -30.94
C ASN A 305 -7.66 -9.77 -30.06
N LEU A 306 -7.61 -8.52 -29.63
CA LEU A 306 -8.64 -7.89 -28.79
C LEU A 306 -9.65 -7.06 -29.61
N SER A 307 -9.34 -6.79 -30.88
CA SER A 307 -10.18 -5.93 -31.73
C SER A 307 -11.59 -6.48 -31.95
N SER A 308 -11.76 -7.81 -31.98
CA SER A 308 -13.06 -8.46 -32.15
C SER A 308 -14.01 -8.29 -30.96
N PHE A 309 -13.47 -7.93 -29.78
CA PHE A 309 -14.24 -7.70 -28.56
C PHE A 309 -14.62 -6.23 -28.37
N CYS A 310 -14.07 -5.34 -29.20
CA CYS A 310 -14.39 -3.92 -29.17
C CYS A 310 -15.62 -3.65 -30.04
N PRO A 311 -16.51 -2.73 -29.66
CA PRO A 311 -17.58 -2.27 -30.55
C PRO A 311 -16.98 -1.61 -31.79
N GLN A 312 -17.66 -1.78 -32.92
CA GLN A 312 -17.28 -1.20 -34.23
C GLN A 312 -17.46 0.31 -34.27
#